data_AF-A0A1Y3TVQ0-F1
#
_entry.id   AF-A0A1Y3TVQ0-F1
#
_cell.length_a   1.000
_cell.length_b   1.000
_cell.length_c   1.000
_cell.angle_alpha   90.00
_cell.angle_beta   90.00
_cell.angle_gamma   90.00
#
_symmetry.space_group_name_H-M   'P 1'
#
loop_
_entity.id
_entity.type
_entity.pdbx_description
1 polymer ?
#
loop_
_entity_poly.entity_id
_entity_poly.type
_entity_poly.pdbx_seq_one_letter_code
_entity_poly.pdbx_strand_id
1 'polypeptide(L)'
;MFFGFQLTCGMMLLYYGYTVMKNPRVWGDQGRQSVKPENFAEYARQNGLFFMKAGFIICVIGAMDALGWLDGLLYVLLYVFGLAFAFYPLGRWCKEKEGHFWPWRHTQSEKKRIRALRRQQEAQQADQNPDSPEDSDSAR
;
A
#
# COMPACT_ATOMS: atom_id res chain seq x y z
N MET A 1 7.75 -3.80 24.21
CA MET A 1 7.34 -4.94 23.33
C MET A 1 8.54 -5.87 23.19
N PHE A 2 8.40 -7.19 22.97
CA PHE A 2 9.57 -8.08 22.91
C PHE A 2 10.63 -7.60 21.90
N PHE A 3 11.87 -7.37 22.36
CA PHE A 3 13.04 -7.00 21.55
C PHE A 3 13.17 -7.84 20.27
N GLY A 4 13.01 -9.16 20.40
CA GLY A 4 13.09 -10.09 19.27
C GLY A 4 12.06 -9.80 18.18
N PHE A 5 10.82 -9.45 18.54
CA PHE A 5 9.79 -9.10 17.57
C PHE A 5 10.11 -7.81 16.81
N GLN A 6 10.58 -6.78 17.52
CA GLN A 6 10.97 -5.50 16.89
C GLN A 6 12.14 -5.71 15.93
N LEU A 7 13.16 -6.46 16.34
CA LEU A 7 14.31 -6.75 15.49
C LEU A 7 13.91 -7.54 14.25
N THR A 8 13.07 -8.57 14.38
CA THR A 8 12.57 -9.34 13.23
C THR A 8 11.75 -8.45 12.28
N CYS A 9 10.81 -7.66 12.79
CA CYS A 9 10.01 -6.74 11.97
C CYS A 9 10.89 -5.70 11.27
N GLY A 10 11.83 -5.08 11.99
CA GLY A 10 12.73 -4.08 11.44
C GLY A 10 13.63 -4.63 10.34
N MET A 11 14.21 -5.82 10.54
CA MET A 11 15.02 -6.51 9.53
C MET A 11 14.21 -6.93 8.32
N MET A 12 12.98 -7.41 8.50
CA MET A 12 12.06 -7.72 7.40
C MET A 12 11.78 -6.48 6.55
N LEU A 13 11.47 -5.34 7.19
CA LEU A 13 11.19 -4.07 6.51
C LEU A 13 12.43 -3.54 5.77
N LEU A 14 13.63 -3.69 6.34
CA LEU A 14 14.90 -3.36 5.70
C LEU A 14 15.14 -4.20 4.45
N TYR A 15 14.97 -5.52 4.56
CA TYR A 15 15.13 -6.43 3.44
C TYR A 15 14.11 -6.16 2.33
N TYR A 16 12.85 -5.98 2.71
CA TYR A 16 11.78 -5.65 1.77
C TYR A 16 12.04 -4.30 1.09
N GLY A 17 12.36 -3.26 1.85
CA GLY A 17 12.69 -1.95 1.31
C GLY A 17 13.88 -1.99 0.34
N TYR A 18 14.93 -2.75 0.67
CA TYR A 18 16.10 -2.95 -0.18
C TYR A 18 15.74 -3.64 -1.50
N THR A 19 14.99 -4.74 -1.45
CA THR A 19 14.59 -5.48 -2.65
C THR A 19 13.68 -4.65 -3.56
N VAL A 20 12.75 -3.87 -2.99
CA VAL A 20 11.88 -2.96 -3.73
C VAL A 20 12.66 -1.85 -4.42
N MET A 21 13.68 -1.27 -3.77
CA MET A 21 14.53 -0.27 -4.42
C MET A 21 15.39 -0.85 -5.55
N LYS A 22 15.87 -2.10 -5.41
CA LYS A 22 16.72 -2.75 -6.41
C LYS A 22 15.91 -3.26 -7.60
N ASN A 23 14.70 -3.75 -7.36
CA ASN A 23 13.79 -4.20 -8.39
C ASN A 23 12.37 -3.73 -8.06
N PRO A 24 11.92 -2.58 -8.61
CA PRO A 24 10.57 -2.05 -8.41
C PRO A 24 9.45 -3.03 -8.74
N ARG A 25 9.73 -4.07 -9.55
CA ARG A 25 8.77 -5.11 -9.90
C ARG A 25 8.36 -5.98 -8.70
N VAL A 26 9.18 -6.05 -7.64
CA VAL A 26 8.84 -6.75 -6.38
C VAL A 26 7.65 -6.11 -5.67
N TRP A 27 7.44 -4.80 -5.89
CA TRP A 27 6.26 -4.08 -5.40
C TRP A 27 4.96 -4.55 -6.08
N GLY A 28 5.05 -5.26 -7.21
CA GLY A 28 3.91 -5.74 -7.98
C GLY A 28 3.13 -4.58 -8.60
N ASP A 29 1.83 -4.78 -8.85
CA ASP A 29 0.91 -3.73 -9.31
C ASP A 29 0.21 -2.99 -8.15
N GLN A 30 0.68 -3.19 -6.91
CA GLN A 30 0.09 -2.56 -5.72
C GLN A 30 0.25 -1.03 -5.79
N GLY A 31 -0.87 -0.31 -5.85
CA GLY A 31 -0.87 1.15 -6.00
C GLY A 31 -0.54 1.65 -7.41
N ARG A 32 -0.42 0.76 -8.41
CA ARG A 32 -0.21 1.16 -9.82
C ARG A 32 -1.35 1.99 -10.38
N GLN A 33 -2.55 1.83 -9.82
CA GLN A 33 -3.73 2.59 -10.22
C GLN A 33 -3.88 3.92 -9.48
N SER A 34 -3.23 4.08 -8.32
CA SER A 34 -3.23 5.34 -7.57
C SER A 34 -2.17 6.32 -8.05
N VAL A 35 -1.16 5.81 -8.77
CA VAL A 35 0.01 6.54 -9.23
C VAL A 35 0.03 6.63 -10.74
N LYS A 36 0.48 7.75 -11.30
CA LYS A 36 0.67 7.89 -12.75
C LYS A 36 1.61 6.77 -13.25
N PRO A 37 1.30 6.10 -14.37
CA PRO A 37 2.10 4.95 -14.84
C PRO A 37 3.56 5.32 -15.11
N GLU A 38 3.82 6.56 -15.50
CA GLU A 38 5.16 7.12 -15.75
C GLU A 38 6.01 7.23 -14.47
N ASN A 39 5.38 7.46 -13.32
CA ASN A 39 6.07 7.66 -12.04
C ASN A 39 6.14 6.40 -11.17
N PHE A 40 5.58 5.27 -11.63
CA PHE A 40 5.39 4.08 -10.81
C PHE A 40 6.69 3.47 -10.28
N ALA A 41 7.72 3.39 -11.12
CA ALA A 41 9.01 2.84 -10.71
C ALA A 41 9.68 3.70 -9.61
N GLU A 42 9.56 5.02 -9.73
CA GLU A 42 10.10 5.96 -8.74
C GLU A 42 9.26 5.96 -7.45
N TYR A 43 7.93 5.86 -7.56
CA TYR A 43 7.04 5.64 -6.41
C TYR A 43 7.40 4.37 -5.64
N ALA A 44 7.61 3.25 -6.34
CA ALA A 44 8.02 2.00 -5.72
C ALA A 44 9.36 2.17 -5.01
N ARG A 45 10.34 2.84 -5.63
CA ARG A 45 11.64 3.14 -5.02
C ARG A 45 11.52 4.04 -3.78
N GLN A 46 10.67 5.06 -3.82
CA GLN A 46 10.37 5.97 -2.71
C GLN A 46 9.72 5.23 -1.54
N ASN A 47 8.76 4.33 -1.83
CA ASN A 47 8.18 3.45 -0.83
C ASN A 47 9.22 2.50 -0.22
N GLY A 48 10.06 1.89 -1.06
CA GLY A 48 11.18 1.05 -0.60
C GLY A 48 12.10 1.81 0.36
N LEU A 49 12.41 3.08 0.05
CA LEU A 49 13.19 3.96 0.91
C LEU A 49 12.50 4.26 2.25
N PHE A 50 11.17 4.46 2.24
CA PHE A 50 10.38 4.57 3.46
C PHE A 50 10.48 3.30 4.32
N PHE A 51 10.29 2.10 3.73
CA PHE A 51 10.40 0.84 4.47
C PHE A 51 11.79 0.61 5.04
N MET A 52 12.85 0.97 4.32
CA MET A 52 14.20 0.89 4.87
C MET A 52 14.40 1.84 6.06
N LYS A 53 13.96 3.10 5.94
CA LYS A 53 14.09 4.07 7.03
C LYS A 53 13.26 3.64 8.24
N ALA A 54 12.03 3.20 8.03
CA ALA A 54 11.15 2.69 9.08
C ALA A 54 11.74 1.42 9.75
N GLY A 55 12.24 0.47 8.95
CA GLY A 55 12.88 -0.74 9.45
C GLY A 55 14.13 -0.45 10.28
N PHE A 56 14.96 0.50 9.83
CA PHE A 56 16.13 0.97 10.59
C PHE A 56 15.72 1.57 11.94
N ILE A 57 14.72 2.45 11.95
CA ILE A 57 14.20 3.07 13.18
C ILE A 57 13.70 2.00 14.16
N ILE A 58 12.94 1.01 13.66
CA ILE A 58 12.43 -0.09 14.47
C ILE A 58 13.58 -0.94 15.05
N CYS A 59 14.62 -1.22 14.27
CA CYS A 59 15.80 -1.94 14.77
C CYS A 59 16.55 -1.16 15.86
N VAL A 60 16.72 0.16 15.68
CA VAL A 60 17.37 1.03 16.68
C VAL A 60 16.56 1.09 17.97
N ILE A 61 15.24 1.28 17.87
CA ILE A 61 14.35 1.29 19.04
C ILE A 61 14.38 -0.07 19.74
N GLY A 62 14.33 -1.18 19.00
CA GLY A 62 14.49 -2.52 19.57
C GLY A 62 15.80 -2.69 20.32
N ALA A 63 16.93 -2.30 19.70
CA ALA A 63 18.23 -2.38 20.35
C ALA A 63 18.31 -1.54 21.64
N MET A 64 17.71 -0.35 21.63
CA MET A 64 17.61 0.51 22.82
C MET A 64 16.70 -0.09 23.91
N ASP A 65 15.65 -0.80 23.53
CA ASP A 65 14.71 -1.47 24.43
C ASP A 65 15.41 -2.65 25.15
N ALA A 66 16.26 -3.39 24.43
CA ALA A 66 17.10 -4.43 25.02
C ALA A 66 18.11 -3.90 26.05
N LEU A 67 18.50 -2.63 25.95
CA LEU A 67 19.40 -1.96 26.89
C LEU A 67 18.68 -1.40 28.12
N GLY A 68 17.34 -1.49 28.17
CA GLY A 68 16.54 -1.01 29.31
C GLY A 68 16.45 0.51 29.44
N TRP A 69 16.80 1.26 28.38
CA TRP A 69 16.85 2.73 28.39
C TRP A 69 15.56 3.42 27.95
N LEU A 70 14.52 2.67 27.57
CA LEU A 70 13.29 3.23 27.02
C LEU A 70 12.14 3.21 28.01
N ASP A 71 11.77 4.38 28.49
CA ASP A 71 10.46 4.59 29.12
C ASP A 71 9.34 4.60 28.07
N GLY A 72 8.12 4.22 28.46
CA GLY A 72 6.98 4.09 27.56
C GLY A 72 6.65 5.36 26.77
N LEU A 73 6.82 6.55 27.36
CA LEU A 73 6.58 7.81 26.65
C LEU A 73 7.64 8.05 25.56
N LEU A 74 8.91 7.76 25.88
CA LEU A 74 10.02 7.90 24.94
C LEU A 74 9.88 6.91 23.78
N TYR A 75 9.38 5.71 24.06
CA TYR A 75 9.06 4.70 23.05
C TYR A 75 8.05 5.24 22.02
N VAL A 76 6.90 5.76 22.50
CA VAL A 76 5.88 6.33 21.60
C VAL A 76 6.43 7.53 20.83
N LEU A 77 7.18 8.41 21.49
CA LEU A 77 7.75 9.59 20.85
C LEU A 77 8.71 9.22 19.72
N LEU A 78 9.61 8.24 19.95
CA LEU A 78 10.56 7.78 18.93
C LEU A 78 9.85 7.12 17.75
N TYR A 79 8.80 6.34 17.99
CA TYR A 79 8.01 5.75 16.91
C TYR A 79 7.30 6.82 16.09
N VAL A 80 6.59 7.75 16.74
CA VAL A 80 5.84 8.80 16.04
C VAL A 80 6.79 9.71 15.28
N PHE A 81 7.83 10.22 15.94
CA PHE A 81 8.78 11.15 15.32
C PHE A 81 9.63 10.47 14.24
N GLY A 82 10.12 9.26 14.51
CA GLY A 82 10.90 8.49 13.56
C GLY A 82 10.08 8.12 12.31
N LEU A 83 8.87 7.61 12.49
CA LEU A 83 8.00 7.26 11.35
C LEU A 83 7.56 8.51 10.57
N ALA A 84 7.25 9.61 11.25
CA ALA A 84 6.93 10.88 10.59
C ALA A 84 8.12 11.38 9.75
N PHE A 85 9.34 11.30 10.28
CA PHE A 85 10.56 11.65 9.55
C PHE A 85 10.81 10.74 8.34
N ALA A 86 10.58 9.43 8.49
CA ALA A 86 10.68 8.49 7.38
C ALA A 86 9.60 8.74 6.31
N PHE A 87 8.39 9.14 6.72
CA PHE A 87 7.24 9.35 5.83
C PHE A 87 7.26 10.70 5.11
N TYR A 88 7.81 11.74 5.73
CA TYR A 88 7.88 13.09 5.16
C TYR A 88 8.45 13.17 3.72
N PRO A 89 9.59 12.54 3.37
CA PRO A 89 10.09 12.59 1.99
C PRO A 89 9.14 11.92 0.99
N LEU A 90 8.50 10.81 1.37
CA LEU A 90 7.54 10.10 0.52
C LEU A 90 6.29 10.98 0.29
N GLY A 91 5.72 11.55 1.36
CA GLY A 91 4.56 12.43 1.25
C GLY A 91 4.84 13.70 0.45
N ARG A 92 6.05 14.28 0.58
CA ARG A 92 6.47 15.42 -0.24
C ARG A 92 6.54 15.04 -1.72
N TRP A 93 7.15 13.91 -2.04
CA TRP A 93 7.25 13.44 -3.43
C TRP A 93 5.87 13.20 -4.05
N CYS A 94 4.96 12.55 -3.31
CA CYS A 94 3.59 12.35 -3.76
C CYS A 94 2.89 13.68 -4.05
N LYS A 95 3.08 14.69 -3.19
CA LYS A 95 2.52 16.03 -3.41
C LYS A 95 3.07 16.70 -4.68
N GLU A 96 4.38 16.59 -4.92
CA GLU A 96 5.05 17.22 -6.07
C GLU A 96 4.71 16.54 -7.41
N LYS A 97 4.63 15.22 -7.46
CA LYS A 97 4.43 14.46 -8.73
C LYS A 97 2.97 14.14 -9.03
N GLU A 98 2.16 13.97 -7.99
CA GLU A 98 0.79 13.47 -8.09
C GLU A 98 -0.26 14.46 -7.60
N GLY A 99 0.15 15.56 -6.95
CA GLY A 99 -0.76 16.59 -6.42
C GLY A 99 -1.48 16.18 -5.14
N HIS A 100 -1.15 15.02 -4.55
CA HIS A 100 -1.78 14.48 -3.35
C HIS A 100 -0.72 14.01 -2.35
N PHE A 101 -0.96 14.22 -1.05
CA PHE A 101 0.03 13.88 -0.01
C PHE A 101 0.05 12.39 0.37
N TRP A 102 -1.05 11.67 0.14
CA TRP A 102 -1.21 10.30 0.62
C TRP A 102 -0.79 9.26 -0.44
N PRO A 103 0.27 8.46 -0.19
CA PRO A 103 0.81 7.50 -1.17
C PRO A 103 -0.14 6.32 -1.45
N TRP A 104 -0.83 5.80 -0.42
CA TRP A 104 -1.73 4.65 -0.55
C TRP A 104 -3.18 5.07 -0.70
N ARG A 105 -3.49 5.81 -1.77
CA ARG A 105 -4.85 6.28 -2.03
C ARG A 105 -5.75 5.10 -2.41
N HIS A 106 -6.92 5.02 -1.77
CA HIS A 106 -7.90 3.99 -2.08
C HIS A 106 -8.39 4.17 -3.52
N THR A 107 -8.06 3.22 -4.39
CA THR A 107 -8.58 3.19 -5.77
C THR A 107 -9.81 2.28 -5.81
N GLN A 108 -10.72 2.49 -6.77
CA GLN A 108 -11.89 1.60 -6.92
C GLN A 108 -11.41 0.16 -7.10
N SER A 109 -11.89 -0.74 -6.24
CA SER A 109 -11.49 -2.15 -6.28
C SER A 109 -11.80 -2.73 -7.67
N GLU A 110 -10.84 -3.47 -8.22
CA GLU A 110 -10.99 -4.20 -9.49
C GLU A 110 -12.26 -5.07 -9.50
N LYS A 111 -12.67 -5.60 -8.34
CA LYS A 111 -13.94 -6.32 -8.16
C LYS A 111 -15.18 -5.48 -8.51
N LYS A 112 -15.20 -4.20 -8.13
CA LYS A 112 -16.30 -3.29 -8.46
C LYS A 112 -16.32 -2.98 -9.96
N ARG A 113 -15.16 -2.89 -10.59
CA ARG A 113 -15.01 -2.64 -12.02
C ARG A 113 -15.41 -3.86 -12.86
N ILE A 114 -14.99 -5.07 -12.47
CA ILE A 114 -15.43 -6.33 -13.11
C ILE A 114 -16.94 -6.51 -12.96
N ARG A 115 -17.52 -6.20 -11.80
CA ARG A 115 -18.98 -6.24 -11.60
C ARG A 115 -19.73 -5.21 -12.46
N ALA A 116 -19.12 -4.05 -12.74
CA ALA A 116 -19.69 -3.06 -13.64
C ALA A 116 -19.60 -3.50 -15.11
N LEU A 117 -18.45 -4.06 -15.52
CA LEU A 117 -18.25 -4.63 -16.85
C LEU A 117 -19.21 -5.81 -17.13
N ARG A 118 -19.38 -6.70 -16.15
CA ARG A 118 -20.30 -7.84 -16.28
C ARG A 118 -21.76 -7.38 -16.43
N ARG A 119 -22.19 -6.38 -15.66
CA ARG A 119 -23.51 -5.74 -15.83
C ARG A 119 -23.68 -5.05 -17.18
N GLN A 120 -22.63 -4.44 -17.72
CA GLN A 120 -22.68 -3.84 -19.07
C GLN A 120 -22.77 -4.91 -20.17
N GLN A 121 -22.08 -6.05 -20.02
CA GLN A 121 -22.19 -7.18 -20.94
C GLN A 121 -23.57 -7.82 -20.90
N GLU A 122 -24.14 -8.04 -19.71
CA GLU A 122 -25.51 -8.55 -19.53
C GLU A 122 -26.54 -7.60 -20.16
N ALA A 123 -26.40 -6.27 -19.94
CA ALA A 123 -27.27 -5.28 -20.54
C ALA A 123 -27.14 -5.20 -22.08
N GLN A 124 -25.92 -5.33 -22.63
CA GLN A 124 -25.70 -5.36 -24.08
C GLN A 124 -26.22 -6.64 -24.72
N GLN A 125 -26.14 -7.79 -24.03
CA GLN A 125 -26.73 -9.04 -24.50
C GLN A 125 -28.26 -9.01 -24.46
N ALA A 126 -28.85 -8.38 -23.44
CA ALA A 126 -30.30 -8.17 -23.37
C ALA A 126 -30.81 -7.21 -24.46
N ASP A 127 -30.04 -6.15 -24.78
CA ASP A 127 -30.40 -5.17 -25.82
C ASP A 127 -30.18 -5.72 -27.25
N GLN A 128 -29.18 -6.59 -27.46
CA GLN A 128 -28.94 -7.26 -28.75
C GLN A 128 -29.84 -8.48 -29.00
N ASN A 129 -30.47 -9.04 -27.97
CA ASN A 129 -31.36 -10.19 -28.09
C ASN A 129 -32.74 -9.89 -27.47
N PRO A 130 -33.59 -9.09 -28.14
CA PRO A 130 -34.89 -8.67 -27.60
C PRO A 130 -35.92 -9.80 -27.46
N ASP A 131 -35.63 -11.03 -27.92
CA ASP A 131 -36.55 -12.18 -27.96
C ASP A 131 -36.21 -13.32 -26.98
N SER A 132 -35.46 -13.06 -25.90
CA SER A 132 -35.33 -14.07 -24.83
C SER A 132 -36.64 -14.10 -24.01
N PRO A 133 -37.38 -15.23 -23.97
CA PRO A 133 -38.71 -15.26 -23.36
C PRO A 133 -38.61 -14.99 -21.86
N GLU A 134 -39.23 -13.89 -21.41
CA GLU A 134 -39.54 -13.66 -20.00
C GLU A 134 -40.44 -14.78 -19.49
N ASP A 135 -39.93 -15.51 -18.50
CA ASP A 135 -40.62 -16.32 -17.48
C ASP A 135 -42.07 -16.75 -17.80
N SER A 136 -42.20 -17.89 -18.48
CA SER A 136 -43.44 -18.67 -18.54
C SER A 136 -43.56 -19.69 -17.41
N ASP A 137 -43.23 -19.33 -16.15
CA ASP A 137 -43.27 -20.26 -15.01
C ASP A 137 -43.83 -19.62 -13.71
N SER A 138 -44.91 -18.84 -13.81
CA SER A 138 -45.68 -18.37 -12.63
C SER A 138 -47.18 -18.70 -12.67
N ALA A 139 -47.60 -19.65 -13.51
CA ALA A 139 -48.99 -20.14 -13.53
C ALA A 139 -49.04 -21.67 -13.46
N ARG A 140 -48.82 -22.22 -12.26
CA ARG A 140 -49.38 -23.51 -11.86
C ARG A 140 -49.52 -23.65 -10.36
#